data_AF-A0A1I7T7N1-F1
#
_entry.id   AF-A0A1I7T7N1-F1
#
_cell.length_a   1.000
_cell.length_b   1.000
_cell.length_c   1.000
_cell.angle_alpha   90.00
_cell.angle_beta   90.00
_cell.angle_gamma   90.00
#
_symmetry.space_group_name_H-M   'P 1'
#
loop_
_entity.id
_entity.type
_entity.pdbx_description
1 polymer ?
#
loop_
_entity_poly.entity_id
_entity_poly.type
_entity_poly.pdbx_seq_one_letter_code
_entity_poly.pdbx_strand_id
1 'polypeptide(L)'
;MIILEEYRMRFGFNEELLELGLTNLSSTSCNIIVYNNKVMKKLNLPSLKMMTPPDLSLLENVDFRNRTYINISPESPDFCITTDEMRTLMSFETNYIEKIYGKYCEPTISETVCRTPAIGCLEVIGNVEINSEFQLDSMRNVERIYGSLVITGTNITDFSFLEHLEFVVTLEQKLAITIENNPNLNDVRFPKLKVFGSNSNSFLM
;
A
#
# COMPACT_ATOMS: atom_id res chain seq x y z
N MET A 1 20.36 28.91 -18.00
CA MET A 1 19.51 28.52 -16.85
C MET A 1 19.13 27.08 -17.07
N ILE A 2 19.88 26.17 -16.45
CA ILE A 2 19.68 24.72 -16.57
C ILE A 2 18.81 24.34 -15.37
N ILE A 3 17.58 23.93 -15.62
CA ILE A 3 16.66 23.42 -14.60
C ILE A 3 17.18 22.04 -14.20
N LEU A 4 17.44 21.84 -12.90
CA LEU A 4 17.97 20.58 -12.35
C LEU A 4 16.95 19.46 -12.57
N GLU A 5 17.24 18.59 -13.53
CA GLU A 5 16.44 17.41 -13.84
C GLU A 5 16.77 16.25 -12.87
N GLU A 6 15.74 15.86 -12.10
CA GLU A 6 15.40 14.48 -11.73
C GLU A 6 16.13 13.76 -10.58
N TYR A 7 15.72 14.01 -9.33
CA TYR A 7 15.87 13.06 -8.22
C TYR A 7 14.97 11.83 -8.41
N ARG A 8 15.25 11.01 -9.43
CA ARG A 8 14.42 9.85 -9.82
C ARG A 8 15.32 8.68 -10.21
N MET A 9 15.06 7.50 -9.64
CA MET A 9 15.52 6.24 -10.19
C MET A 9 14.45 5.72 -11.15
N ARG A 10 14.78 5.64 -12.44
CA ARG A 10 13.87 5.21 -13.50
C ARG A 10 14.35 3.90 -14.10
N PHE A 11 13.49 2.89 -14.10
CA PHE A 11 13.75 1.59 -14.71
C PHE A 11 12.62 1.28 -15.68
N GLY A 12 12.85 1.41 -16.97
CA GLY A 12 11.83 1.04 -17.94
C GLY A 12 12.32 0.64 -19.31
N PHE A 13 11.45 -0.07 -20.03
CA PHE A 13 11.72 -0.68 -21.34
C PHE A 13 12.91 -1.66 -21.34
N ASN A 14 13.15 -2.35 -20.23
CA ASN A 14 14.16 -3.40 -20.15
C ASN A 14 13.48 -4.76 -20.36
N GLU A 15 13.54 -5.28 -21.58
CA GLU A 15 12.79 -6.48 -22.00
C GLU A 15 13.22 -7.76 -21.29
N GLU A 16 14.44 -7.81 -20.75
CA GLU A 16 15.01 -8.97 -20.07
C GLU A 16 15.15 -8.80 -18.55
N LEU A 17 14.75 -7.64 -18.00
CA LEU A 17 14.94 -7.35 -16.58
C LEU A 17 14.00 -8.20 -15.71
N LEU A 18 14.57 -9.12 -14.94
CA LEU A 18 13.82 -10.04 -14.07
C LEU A 18 13.47 -9.43 -12.69
N GLU A 19 14.29 -8.52 -12.18
CA GLU A 19 14.08 -7.81 -10.91
C GLU A 19 14.92 -6.52 -10.86
N LEU A 20 14.61 -5.58 -9.94
CA LEU A 20 15.52 -4.43 -9.74
C LEU A 20 16.79 -4.86 -9.01
N GLY A 21 16.65 -5.72 -7.98
CA GLY A 21 17.80 -6.33 -7.30
C GLY A 21 18.75 -5.32 -6.64
N LEU A 22 18.24 -4.19 -6.14
CA LEU A 22 19.06 -3.18 -5.46
C LEU A 22 19.36 -3.61 -4.02
N THR A 23 20.00 -4.77 -3.85
CA THR A 23 20.16 -5.47 -2.57
C THR A 23 20.99 -4.70 -1.54
N ASN A 24 21.84 -3.77 -1.99
CA ASN A 24 22.67 -2.92 -1.13
C ASN A 24 22.09 -1.52 -0.91
N LEU A 25 20.96 -1.18 -1.54
CA LEU A 25 20.31 0.12 -1.36
C LEU A 25 19.69 0.17 0.03
N SER A 26 20.34 0.89 0.96
CA SER A 26 19.86 1.05 2.33
C SER A 26 19.06 2.33 2.54
N SER A 27 19.36 3.37 1.76
CA SER A 27 18.68 4.65 1.81
C SER A 27 18.61 5.31 0.44
N THR A 28 17.56 6.10 0.19
CA THR A 28 17.47 6.92 -1.02
C THR A 28 16.71 8.21 -0.76
N SER A 29 17.05 9.26 -1.51
CA SER A 29 16.25 10.48 -1.64
C SER A 29 15.52 10.58 -2.98
N CYS A 30 15.60 9.53 -3.80
CA CYS A 30 15.05 9.53 -5.14
C CYS A 30 13.62 9.01 -5.16
N ASN A 31 12.81 9.60 -6.04
CA ASN A 31 11.57 8.98 -6.50
C ASN A 31 11.89 7.64 -7.17
N ILE A 32 11.00 6.65 -7.05
CA ILE A 32 11.16 5.34 -7.66
C ILE A 32 10.11 5.18 -8.74
N ILE A 33 10.55 5.01 -9.99
CA ILE A 33 9.67 4.86 -11.15
C ILE A 33 10.08 3.60 -11.92
N VAL A 34 9.19 2.63 -12.00
CA VAL A 34 9.36 1.38 -12.74
C VAL A 34 8.25 1.27 -13.78
N TYR A 35 8.57 1.05 -15.05
CA TYR A 35 7.56 0.98 -16.10
C TYR A 35 7.98 0.11 -17.29
N ASN A 36 7.06 -0.64 -17.90
CA ASN A 36 7.32 -1.41 -19.14
C ASN A 36 8.53 -2.38 -19.06
N ASN A 37 8.67 -3.13 -17.96
CA ASN A 37 9.62 -4.25 -17.83
C ASN A 37 8.85 -5.57 -17.80
N LYS A 38 8.45 -6.05 -18.98
CA LYS A 38 7.38 -7.06 -19.16
C LYS A 38 7.66 -8.45 -18.57
N VAL A 39 8.92 -8.77 -18.27
CA VAL A 39 9.34 -10.05 -17.66
C VAL A 39 9.76 -9.92 -16.20
N MET A 40 9.66 -8.72 -15.64
CA MET A 40 10.06 -8.43 -14.27
C MET A 40 9.13 -9.13 -13.27
N LYS A 41 9.71 -9.77 -12.27
CA LYS A 41 8.98 -10.59 -11.28
C LYS A 41 9.00 -9.97 -9.89
N LYS A 42 10.04 -9.22 -9.53
CA LYS A 42 10.26 -8.75 -8.15
C LYS A 42 10.89 -7.36 -8.11
N LEU A 43 10.65 -6.61 -7.03
CA LEU A 43 11.44 -5.42 -6.72
C LEU A 43 12.80 -5.82 -6.15
N ASN A 44 12.81 -6.65 -5.10
CA ASN A 44 14.02 -7.11 -4.41
C ASN A 44 14.82 -5.94 -3.81
N LEU A 45 14.20 -5.26 -2.83
CA LEU A 45 14.78 -4.13 -2.06
C LEU A 45 15.00 -4.47 -0.57
N PRO A 46 15.71 -5.57 -0.23
CA PRO A 46 15.74 -6.12 1.13
C PRO A 46 16.45 -5.23 2.15
N SER A 47 17.36 -4.36 1.72
CA SER A 47 18.14 -3.51 2.62
C SER A 47 17.55 -2.13 2.85
N LEU A 48 16.48 -1.77 2.13
CA LEU A 48 15.92 -0.42 2.17
C LEU A 48 15.31 -0.13 3.54
N LYS A 49 15.86 0.87 4.23
CA LYS A 49 15.47 1.25 5.60
C LYS A 49 15.11 2.72 5.74
N MET A 50 15.44 3.55 4.75
CA MET A 50 15.21 4.98 4.80
C MET A 50 14.87 5.55 3.43
N MET A 51 13.77 6.28 3.35
CA MET A 51 13.44 7.10 2.19
C MET A 51 13.23 8.54 2.67
N THR A 52 14.02 9.46 2.15
CA THR A 52 13.84 10.89 2.43
C THR A 52 13.29 11.57 1.19
N PRO A 53 12.42 12.56 1.33
CA PRO A 53 12.03 13.35 0.16
C PRO A 53 13.24 13.98 -0.54
N PRO A 54 13.19 14.13 -1.86
CA PRO A 54 14.17 14.95 -2.55
C PRO A 54 14.11 16.39 -2.05
N ASP A 55 15.27 17.03 -1.90
CA ASP A 55 15.34 18.46 -1.58
C ASP A 55 14.94 19.27 -2.81
N LEU A 56 13.65 19.61 -2.85
CA LEU A 56 13.04 20.42 -3.91
C LEU A 56 12.85 21.87 -3.46
N SER A 57 13.57 22.32 -2.42
CA SER A 57 13.48 23.70 -1.91
C SER A 57 13.77 24.77 -2.98
N LEU A 58 14.46 24.40 -4.06
CA LEU A 58 14.79 25.27 -5.19
C LEU A 58 13.76 25.23 -6.34
N LEU A 59 12.70 24.42 -6.26
CA LEU A 59 11.67 24.31 -7.30
C LEU A 59 10.35 24.95 -6.82
N GLU A 60 9.97 26.08 -7.43
CA GLU A 60 8.66 26.70 -7.22
C GLU A 60 7.55 25.83 -7.85
N ASN A 61 6.40 25.70 -7.16
CA ASN A 61 5.14 25.11 -7.67
C ASN A 61 5.07 23.58 -7.90
N VAL A 62 5.71 22.76 -7.06
CA VAL A 62 5.52 21.30 -7.11
C VAL A 62 4.61 20.84 -5.96
N ASP A 63 3.46 20.25 -6.28
CA ASP A 63 2.46 19.73 -5.31
C ASP A 63 3.01 18.56 -4.44
N PHE A 64 4.12 17.98 -4.88
CA PHE A 64 4.84 16.89 -4.21
C PHE A 64 6.04 17.36 -3.37
N ARG A 65 6.12 18.65 -3.00
CA ARG A 65 7.16 19.14 -2.09
C ARG A 65 7.19 18.26 -0.83
N ASN A 66 8.38 17.75 -0.50
CA ASN A 66 8.63 16.92 0.67
C ASN A 66 7.97 15.54 0.66
N ARG A 67 7.66 14.97 -0.53
CA ARG A 67 7.28 13.56 -0.65
C ARG A 67 8.15 12.79 -1.61
N THR A 68 8.41 11.53 -1.29
CA THR A 68 9.07 10.59 -2.21
C THR A 68 8.01 9.93 -3.07
N TYR A 69 8.04 10.19 -4.36
CA TYR A 69 7.08 9.65 -5.32
C TYR A 69 7.45 8.22 -5.73
N ILE A 70 6.48 7.31 -5.67
CA ILE A 70 6.64 5.89 -6.01
C ILE A 70 5.58 5.49 -7.02
N ASN A 71 6.02 4.97 -8.17
CA ASN A 71 5.17 4.46 -9.23
C ASN A 71 5.79 3.20 -9.83
N ILE A 72 5.11 2.06 -9.69
CA ILE A 72 5.61 0.75 -10.07
C ILE A 72 4.61 0.09 -11.01
N SER A 73 4.91 0.08 -12.31
CA SER A 73 4.03 -0.38 -13.39
C SER A 73 4.81 -1.21 -14.41
N PRO A 74 5.44 -2.34 -14.02
CA PRO A 74 6.30 -3.10 -14.93
C PRO A 74 5.56 -3.70 -16.14
N GLU A 75 4.22 -3.75 -16.14
CA GLU A 75 3.40 -4.41 -17.17
C GLU A 75 3.71 -5.91 -17.30
N SER A 76 4.05 -6.55 -16.16
CA SER A 76 4.34 -7.98 -16.06
C SER A 76 3.26 -8.67 -15.24
N PRO A 77 2.58 -9.71 -15.77
CA PRO A 77 1.56 -10.48 -15.04
C PRO A 77 2.15 -11.32 -13.89
N ASP A 78 3.46 -11.57 -13.93
CA ASP A 78 4.19 -12.33 -12.93
C ASP A 78 4.80 -11.45 -11.84
N PHE A 79 4.76 -10.12 -12.01
CA PHE A 79 5.28 -9.21 -11.00
C PHE A 79 4.49 -9.31 -9.71
N CYS A 80 5.21 -9.53 -8.61
CA CYS A 80 4.66 -9.46 -7.28
C CYS A 80 5.54 -8.63 -6.35
N ILE A 81 4.91 -7.97 -5.38
CA ILE A 81 5.57 -7.27 -4.27
C ILE A 81 5.32 -8.05 -2.98
N THR A 82 6.33 -8.18 -2.13
CA THR A 82 6.15 -8.83 -0.82
C THR A 82 5.42 -7.90 0.16
N THR A 83 4.76 -8.46 1.18
CA THR A 83 4.17 -7.66 2.26
C THR A 83 5.22 -6.87 3.04
N ASP A 84 6.44 -7.40 3.15
CA ASP A 84 7.58 -6.73 3.78
C ASP A 84 8.04 -5.50 2.99
N GLU A 85 8.22 -5.63 1.67
CA GLU A 85 8.52 -4.48 0.82
C GLU A 85 7.41 -3.42 0.92
N MET A 86 6.15 -3.84 0.87
CA MET A 86 5.03 -2.90 0.99
C MET A 86 5.01 -2.21 2.37
N ARG A 87 5.25 -2.95 3.46
CA ARG A 87 5.34 -2.40 4.82
C ARG A 87 6.44 -1.34 4.90
N THR A 88 7.61 -1.63 4.36
CA THR A 88 8.72 -0.68 4.28
C THR A 88 8.29 0.58 3.52
N LEU A 89 7.71 0.45 2.32
CA LEU A 89 7.30 1.59 1.53
C LEU A 89 6.22 2.45 2.22
N MET A 90 5.31 1.84 2.98
CA MET A 90 4.25 2.56 3.70
C MET A 90 4.69 3.13 5.05
N SER A 91 5.78 2.62 5.64
CA SER A 91 6.27 3.07 6.96
C SER A 91 6.76 4.51 6.95
N PHE A 92 7.11 5.05 5.78
CA PHE A 92 7.55 6.43 5.62
C PHE A 92 6.36 7.34 5.30
N GLU A 93 6.02 8.23 6.23
CA GLU A 93 4.89 9.16 6.06
C GLU A 93 5.05 10.13 4.88
N THR A 94 6.30 10.32 4.45
CA THR A 94 6.64 11.16 3.32
C THR A 94 6.53 10.44 1.98
N ASN A 95 6.27 9.13 1.96
CA ASN A 95 6.10 8.42 0.71
C ASN A 95 4.72 8.68 0.11
N TYR A 96 4.70 9.03 -1.18
CA TYR A 96 3.50 9.08 -1.99
C TYR A 96 3.54 7.95 -3.01
N ILE A 97 2.81 6.87 -2.72
CA ILE A 97 2.64 5.73 -3.61
C ILE A 97 1.50 6.08 -4.56
N GLU A 98 1.81 6.50 -5.79
CA GLU A 98 0.79 6.79 -6.80
C GLU A 98 0.09 5.49 -7.23
N LYS A 99 0.89 4.48 -7.59
CA LYS A 99 0.40 3.18 -8.04
C LYS A 99 1.46 2.10 -7.96
N ILE A 100 1.01 0.87 -7.70
CA ILE A 100 1.80 -0.35 -7.82
C ILE A 100 0.92 -1.37 -8.54
N TYR A 101 1.19 -1.62 -9.82
CA TYR A 101 0.52 -2.66 -10.59
C TYR A 101 1.23 -3.99 -10.43
N GLY A 102 0.54 -4.92 -9.78
CA GLY A 102 1.04 -6.26 -9.50
C GLY A 102 0.12 -7.00 -8.56
N LYS A 103 0.64 -8.09 -8.00
CA LYS A 103 0.00 -8.86 -6.93
C LYS A 103 0.90 -8.92 -5.70
N TYR A 104 0.36 -9.32 -4.55
CA TYR A 104 1.22 -9.72 -3.46
C TYR A 104 1.90 -11.05 -3.79
N CYS A 105 3.19 -11.18 -3.48
CA CYS A 105 3.86 -12.47 -3.55
C CYS A 105 3.25 -13.43 -2.53
N GLU A 106 3.37 -14.74 -2.76
CA GLU A 106 2.85 -15.71 -1.81
C GLU A 106 3.53 -15.53 -0.44
N PRO A 107 2.75 -15.20 0.61
CA PRO A 107 3.29 -14.89 1.92
C PRO A 107 3.60 -16.16 2.70
N THR A 108 4.49 -16.01 3.69
CA THR A 108 4.64 -17.00 4.74
C THR A 108 3.58 -16.73 5.81
N ILE A 109 2.60 -17.62 5.93
CA ILE A 109 1.55 -17.55 6.95
C ILE A 109 2.14 -17.87 8.32
N SER A 110 1.71 -17.15 9.34
CA SER A 110 2.13 -17.32 10.72
C SER A 110 0.94 -17.09 11.66
N GLU A 111 1.18 -17.14 12.97
CA GLU A 111 0.15 -16.81 13.97
C GLU A 111 -0.33 -15.34 13.87
N THR A 112 0.52 -14.45 13.36
CA THR A 112 0.23 -13.01 13.23
C THR A 112 -0.08 -12.56 11.80
N VAL A 113 0.20 -13.41 10.80
CA VAL A 113 -0.05 -13.14 9.37
C VAL A 113 -1.01 -14.19 8.83
N CYS A 114 -2.26 -13.79 8.55
CA CYS A 114 -3.36 -14.70 8.26
C CYS A 114 -3.96 -14.45 6.87
N ARG A 115 -4.71 -15.44 6.36
CA ARG A 115 -5.56 -15.28 5.17
C ARG A 115 -6.94 -14.73 5.48
N THR A 116 -7.41 -14.99 6.68
CA THR A 116 -8.71 -14.55 7.20
C THR A 116 -8.51 -13.95 8.59
N PRO A 117 -9.28 -12.91 8.96
CA PRO A 117 -9.24 -12.36 10.31
C PRO A 117 -9.47 -13.44 11.38
N ALA A 118 -8.68 -13.39 12.44
CA ALA A 118 -8.74 -14.30 13.57
C ALA A 118 -8.15 -13.62 14.81
N ILE A 119 -8.49 -14.12 16.00
CA ILE A 119 -7.92 -13.62 17.26
C ILE A 119 -6.39 -13.80 17.22
N GLY A 120 -5.65 -12.73 17.52
CA GLY A 120 -4.19 -12.70 17.47
C GLY A 120 -3.60 -12.32 16.10
N CYS A 121 -4.42 -12.26 15.06
CA CYS A 121 -3.98 -11.83 13.74
C CYS A 121 -3.66 -10.34 13.72
N LEU A 122 -2.48 -9.97 13.20
CA LEU A 122 -2.05 -8.58 13.04
C LEU A 122 -2.14 -8.14 11.56
N GLU A 123 -1.85 -9.06 10.64
CA GLU A 123 -1.84 -8.79 9.20
C GLU A 123 -2.74 -9.79 8.47
N VAL A 124 -3.65 -9.29 7.64
CA VAL A 124 -4.53 -10.12 6.80
C VAL A 124 -4.11 -9.96 5.35
N ILE A 125 -3.90 -11.08 4.66
CA ILE A 125 -3.50 -11.11 3.25
C ILE A 125 -4.67 -11.63 2.42
N GLY A 126 -5.32 -10.70 1.74
CA GLY A 126 -6.57 -10.93 1.03
C GLY A 126 -7.62 -9.89 1.39
N ASN A 127 -8.77 -10.01 0.75
CA ASN A 127 -9.91 -9.13 0.98
C ASN A 127 -10.69 -9.57 2.23
N VAL A 128 -11.20 -8.59 2.98
CA VAL A 128 -12.01 -8.80 4.18
C VAL A 128 -13.43 -8.29 3.90
N GLU A 129 -14.42 -9.15 4.16
CA GLU A 129 -15.84 -8.82 4.06
C GLU A 129 -16.48 -8.97 5.44
N ILE A 130 -17.04 -7.87 5.94
CA ILE A 130 -17.74 -7.79 7.23
C ILE A 130 -19.22 -7.60 6.93
N ASN A 131 -20.00 -8.64 7.19
CA ASN A 131 -21.45 -8.66 7.05
C ASN A 131 -22.13 -8.93 8.42
N SER A 132 -23.45 -9.11 8.42
CA SER A 132 -24.23 -9.34 9.64
C SER A 132 -23.81 -10.56 10.47
N GLU A 133 -23.16 -11.54 9.85
CA GLU A 133 -22.72 -12.79 10.49
C GLU A 133 -21.24 -12.75 10.91
N PHE A 134 -20.53 -11.67 10.57
CA PHE A 134 -19.09 -11.57 10.82
C PHE A 134 -18.78 -11.40 12.30
N GLN A 135 -17.80 -12.15 12.80
CA GLN A 135 -17.34 -12.07 14.18
C GLN A 135 -16.40 -10.86 14.39
N LEU A 136 -16.95 -9.71 14.76
CA LEU A 136 -16.19 -8.44 14.88
C LEU A 136 -14.92 -8.53 15.74
N ASP A 137 -14.92 -9.34 16.80
CA ASP A 137 -13.76 -9.54 17.69
C ASP A 137 -12.51 -10.07 16.96
N SER A 138 -12.68 -10.75 15.82
CA SER A 138 -11.55 -11.24 15.02
C SER A 138 -10.74 -10.12 14.37
N MET A 139 -11.29 -8.90 14.31
CA MET A 139 -10.61 -7.73 13.76
C MET A 139 -9.88 -6.89 14.79
N ARG A 140 -10.08 -7.17 16.08
CA ARG A 140 -9.63 -6.30 17.17
C ARG A 140 -8.13 -6.02 17.15
N ASN A 141 -7.33 -7.01 16.76
CA ASN A 141 -5.87 -6.92 16.72
C ASN A 141 -5.33 -6.62 15.30
N VAL A 142 -6.19 -6.61 14.28
CA VAL A 142 -5.76 -6.47 12.89
C VAL A 142 -5.26 -5.04 12.68
N GLU A 143 -3.98 -4.92 12.33
CA GLU A 143 -3.31 -3.66 12.02
C GLU A 143 -3.30 -3.39 10.52
N ARG A 144 -3.20 -4.44 9.70
CA ARG A 144 -2.95 -4.32 8.26
C ARG A 144 -3.80 -5.29 7.45
N ILE A 145 -4.43 -4.79 6.39
CA ILE A 145 -5.11 -5.58 5.36
C ILE A 145 -4.40 -5.34 4.03
N TYR A 146 -3.77 -6.38 3.50
CA TYR A 146 -3.21 -6.42 2.16
C TYR A 146 -4.28 -6.94 1.18
N GLY A 147 -5.27 -6.10 0.94
CA GLY A 147 -6.47 -6.33 0.14
C GLY A 147 -7.48 -5.19 0.35
N SER A 148 -8.74 -5.43 0.01
CA SER A 148 -9.84 -4.51 0.28
C SER A 148 -10.60 -4.85 1.58
N LEU A 149 -11.27 -3.86 2.16
CA LEU A 149 -12.21 -4.02 3.28
C LEU A 149 -13.62 -3.62 2.83
N VAL A 150 -14.57 -4.54 2.93
CA VAL A 150 -15.98 -4.30 2.62
C VAL A 150 -16.80 -4.47 3.90
N ILE A 151 -17.60 -3.47 4.27
CA ILE A 151 -18.49 -3.52 5.43
C ILE A 151 -19.91 -3.27 4.93
N THR A 152 -20.75 -4.31 4.93
CA THR A 152 -22.08 -4.23 4.33
C THR A 152 -23.16 -4.96 5.10
N GLY A 153 -24.36 -4.38 5.19
CA GLY A 153 -25.51 -5.06 5.80
C GLY A 153 -25.36 -5.33 7.30
N THR A 154 -24.53 -4.57 8.00
CA THR A 154 -24.26 -4.77 9.43
C THR A 154 -25.14 -3.89 10.33
N ASN A 155 -25.20 -4.25 11.61
CA ASN A 155 -25.92 -3.50 12.64
C ASN A 155 -25.00 -2.62 13.52
N ILE A 156 -23.75 -2.39 13.08
CA ILE A 156 -22.77 -1.61 13.83
C ILE A 156 -23.21 -0.14 13.95
N THR A 157 -22.79 0.52 15.01
CA THR A 157 -22.98 1.96 15.23
C THR A 157 -21.74 2.78 14.89
N ASP A 158 -20.57 2.14 14.94
CA ASP A 158 -19.24 2.75 14.81
C ASP A 158 -18.18 1.72 14.38
N PHE A 159 -16.93 2.16 14.22
CA PHE A 159 -15.78 1.33 13.86
C PHE A 159 -14.81 1.04 15.02
N SER A 160 -15.29 1.08 16.27
CA SER A 160 -14.44 0.81 17.45
C SER A 160 -13.79 -0.58 17.45
N PHE A 161 -14.41 -1.57 16.80
CA PHE A 161 -13.83 -2.90 16.62
C PHE A 161 -12.61 -2.94 15.68
N LEU A 162 -12.32 -1.85 14.96
CA LEU A 162 -11.15 -1.65 14.11
C LEU A 162 -10.10 -0.75 14.79
N GLU A 163 -10.01 -0.78 16.13
CA GLU A 163 -9.17 0.13 16.93
C GLU A 163 -7.67 0.12 16.57
N HIS A 164 -7.15 -1.00 16.07
CA HIS A 164 -5.76 -1.15 15.66
C HIS A 164 -5.55 -1.05 14.15
N LEU A 165 -6.60 -0.96 13.33
CA LEU A 165 -6.48 -0.97 11.88
C LEU A 165 -5.78 0.31 11.39
N GLU A 166 -4.53 0.14 10.96
CA GLU A 166 -3.65 1.20 10.50
C GLU A 166 -3.60 1.27 8.97
N PHE A 167 -3.64 0.13 8.26
CA PHE A 167 -3.52 0.14 6.81
C PHE A 167 -4.51 -0.78 6.12
N VAL A 168 -5.16 -0.27 5.08
CA VAL A 168 -5.87 -1.07 4.07
C VAL A 168 -5.26 -0.75 2.71
N VAL A 169 -4.75 -1.78 2.05
CA VAL A 169 -3.84 -1.66 0.93
C VAL A 169 -4.27 -2.58 -0.20
N THR A 170 -4.77 -2.01 -1.29
CA THR A 170 -5.12 -2.81 -2.48
C THR A 170 -4.25 -2.44 -3.67
N LEU A 171 -3.70 -3.47 -4.31
CA LEU A 171 -2.99 -3.39 -5.59
C LEU A 171 -3.95 -3.57 -6.79
N GLU A 172 -5.19 -3.99 -6.52
CA GLU A 172 -6.23 -4.11 -7.54
C GLU A 172 -6.77 -2.72 -7.90
N GLN A 173 -7.27 -2.56 -9.13
CA GLN A 173 -8.01 -1.36 -9.56
C GLN A 173 -9.43 -1.33 -8.95
N LYS A 174 -9.52 -1.45 -7.62
CA LYS A 174 -10.77 -1.45 -6.85
C LYS A 174 -10.66 -0.47 -5.69
N LEU A 175 -11.80 -0.15 -5.08
CA LEU A 175 -11.82 0.63 -3.84
C LEU A 175 -11.15 -0.18 -2.73
N ALA A 176 -10.26 0.49 -1.98
CA ALA A 176 -9.62 -0.13 -0.81
C ALA A 176 -10.65 -0.39 0.30
N ILE A 177 -11.62 0.51 0.47
CA ILE A 177 -12.66 0.41 1.49
C ILE A 177 -14.02 0.72 0.87
N THR A 178 -15.00 -0.13 1.15
CA THR A 178 -16.41 0.05 0.77
C THR A 178 -17.30 -0.16 1.99
N ILE A 179 -18.18 0.80 2.26
CA ILE A 179 -19.07 0.79 3.43
C ILE A 179 -20.47 1.14 2.97
N GLU A 180 -21.38 0.17 2.98
CA GLU A 180 -22.71 0.31 2.36
C GLU A 180 -23.78 -0.39 3.20
N ASN A 181 -25.04 0.04 3.13
CA ASN A 181 -26.18 -0.66 3.73
C ASN A 181 -26.06 -0.97 5.24
N ASN A 182 -25.45 -0.08 6.03
CA ASN A 182 -25.33 -0.20 7.49
C ASN A 182 -26.27 0.83 8.17
N PRO A 183 -27.56 0.52 8.38
CA PRO A 183 -28.58 1.53 8.72
C PRO A 183 -28.40 2.21 10.08
N ASN A 184 -27.67 1.59 11.02
CA ASN A 184 -27.45 2.12 12.36
C ASN A 184 -26.08 2.78 12.56
N LEU A 185 -25.23 2.78 11.52
CA LEU A 185 -23.92 3.41 11.52
C LEU A 185 -24.08 4.93 11.63
N ASN A 186 -23.62 5.49 12.73
CA ASN A 186 -23.75 6.93 13.03
C ASN A 186 -22.41 7.60 13.35
N ASP A 187 -21.34 6.82 13.55
CA ASP A 187 -19.98 7.33 13.72
C ASP A 187 -19.02 6.61 12.76
N VAL A 188 -18.44 7.36 11.84
CA VAL A 188 -17.55 6.83 10.78
C VAL A 188 -16.07 7.05 11.07
N ARG A 189 -15.71 7.43 12.30
CA ARG A 189 -14.32 7.72 12.66
C ARG A 189 -13.53 6.43 12.79
N PHE A 190 -12.46 6.32 11.99
CA PHE A 190 -11.42 5.32 12.19
C PHE A 190 -10.37 5.84 13.18
N PRO A 191 -9.96 5.05 14.19
CA PRO A 191 -8.98 5.52 15.18
C PRO A 191 -7.57 5.78 14.63
N LYS A 192 -7.07 4.93 13.71
CA LYS A 192 -5.66 4.98 13.24
C LYS A 192 -5.48 4.87 11.72
N LEU A 193 -6.56 4.72 10.96
CA LEU A 193 -6.50 4.27 9.58
C LEU A 193 -5.78 5.24 8.64
N LYS A 194 -4.86 4.69 7.86
CA LYS A 194 -4.25 5.25 6.65
C LYS A 194 -4.62 4.32 5.46
N VAL A 195 -5.11 4.87 4.35
CA VAL A 195 -5.59 4.07 3.21
C VAL A 195 -4.66 4.23 2.01
N PHE A 196 -4.31 3.11 1.37
CA PHE A 196 -3.59 3.09 0.10
C PHE A 196 -4.38 2.26 -0.91
N GLY A 197 -4.80 2.87 -2.02
CA GLY A 197 -5.47 2.15 -3.10
C GLY A 197 -4.82 2.47 -4.44
N SER A 198 -4.62 1.45 -5.27
CA SER A 198 -4.25 1.63 -6.68
C SER A 198 -5.46 2.13 -7.49
N ASN A 199 -5.96 3.33 -7.18
CA ASN A 199 -6.88 4.03 -8.07
C ASN A 199 -6.52 5.52 -8.15
N SER A 200 -6.34 5.95 -9.39
CA SER A 200 -5.78 7.20 -9.88
C SER A 200 -6.62 8.45 -9.64
N ASN A 201 -7.40 8.52 -8.54
CA ASN A 201 -8.17 9.71 -8.10
C ASN A 201 -8.92 9.49 -6.77
N SER A 202 -8.30 8.95 -5.71
CA SER A 202 -8.96 8.93 -4.40
C SER A 202 -8.79 10.27 -3.67
N PHE A 203 -9.71 11.18 -3.96
CA PHE A 203 -10.34 12.18 -3.10
C PHE A 203 -9.48 12.86 -2.02
N LEU A 204 -9.29 14.17 -2.24
CA LEU A 204 -9.38 15.19 -1.21
C LEU A 204 -10.64 14.94 -0.35
N MET A 205 -10.43 14.71 0.95
CA MET A 205 -11.31 15.27 1.97
C MET A 205 -10.60 16.48 2.57
#